data_AF-A0A5C5CKV3-F1
#
_entry.id   AF-A0A5C5CKV3-F1
#
_cell.length_a   1.000
_cell.length_b   1.000
_cell.length_c   1.000
_cell.angle_alpha   90.00
_cell.angle_beta   90.00
_cell.angle_gamma   90.00
#
_symmetry.space_group_name_H-M   'P 1'
#
loop_
_entity.id
_entity.type
_entity.pdbx_description
1 polymer ?
#
loop_
_entity_poly.entity_id
_entity_poly.type
_entity_poly.pdbx_seq_one_letter_code
_entity_poly.pdbx_strand_id
1 'polypeptide(L)'
;MKIIATSQSDAEEGWGVWYLPKDISEQRASLLKLWLGDEAGNVLEKRLRFDQNVVIVSGYDLRLVTDLVRNNPSATPIPEGRIGLYRAVLCKATRGDGEPLDLLPLRQLAVQMIAEGRRAFSLDEGLVLGEGSAEILSRDNVRVIRKVGRSWEFRHDQMRAFLAACSLADDTPTLKQLIVRIEENRMFRLRRDDQEVLWGFLADVLNDKDVQTLWVYAQRDPGERGLLQGALQRTADQRKIQLLRPIAG
;
A
#
# COMPACT_ATOMS: atom_id res chain seq x y z
N MET A 1 21.99 29.88 -4.68
CA MET A 1 21.05 28.80 -5.04
C MET A 1 20.65 28.09 -3.75
N LYS A 2 19.36 27.93 -3.45
CA LYS A 2 18.90 27.16 -2.28
C LYS A 2 18.52 25.77 -2.75
N ILE A 3 19.08 24.74 -2.12
CA ILE A 3 18.77 23.33 -2.42
C ILE A 3 17.83 22.83 -1.32
N ILE A 4 16.75 22.16 -1.72
CA ILE A 4 15.87 21.43 -0.80
C ILE A 4 16.01 19.96 -1.19
N ALA A 5 16.33 19.13 -0.20
CA ALA A 5 16.40 17.68 -0.34
C ALA A 5 15.49 17.05 0.70
N THR A 6 14.85 15.95 0.34
CA THR A 6 14.13 15.09 1.29
C THR A 6 15.03 13.92 1.63
N SER A 7 15.33 13.74 2.92
CA SER A 7 16.15 12.63 3.41
C SER A 7 15.37 11.87 4.48
N GLN A 8 15.67 10.59 4.61
CA GLN A 8 15.22 9.73 5.70
C GLN A 8 16.33 9.52 6.76
N SER A 9 17.55 9.97 6.45
CA SER A 9 18.69 10.00 7.36
C SER A 9 18.87 11.40 7.92
N ASP A 10 19.52 11.49 9.08
CA ASP A 10 19.90 12.77 9.67
C ASP A 10 20.72 13.60 8.67
N ALA A 11 20.47 14.91 8.69
CA ALA A 11 21.16 15.81 7.78
C ALA A 11 22.62 15.99 8.22
N GLU A 12 23.53 16.01 7.25
CA GLU A 12 24.93 16.37 7.49
C GLU A 12 25.06 17.83 7.94
N GLU A 13 26.21 18.20 8.50
CA GLU A 13 26.50 19.58 8.90
C GLU A 13 26.28 20.56 7.73
N GLY A 14 25.63 21.70 8.03
CA GLY A 14 25.36 22.77 7.06
C GLY A 14 23.95 22.78 6.46
N TRP A 15 23.10 21.80 6.77
CA TRP A 15 21.69 21.79 6.35
C TRP A 15 20.74 22.36 7.41
N GLY A 16 19.78 23.17 6.98
CA GLY A 16 18.60 23.47 7.79
C GLY A 16 17.63 22.28 7.77
N VAL A 17 17.27 21.75 8.94
CA VAL A 17 16.43 20.55 9.05
C VAL A 17 14.99 20.92 9.33
N TRP A 18 14.08 20.37 8.52
CA TRP A 18 12.65 20.38 8.77
C TRP A 18 12.13 18.96 8.77
N TYR A 19 11.25 18.66 9.72
CA TYR A 19 10.63 17.34 9.82
C TYR A 19 9.21 17.39 9.27
N LEU A 20 8.88 16.43 8.41
CA LEU A 20 7.49 16.15 8.11
C LEU A 20 6.81 15.57 9.37
N PRO A 21 5.52 15.85 9.60
CA PRO A 21 4.80 15.28 10.73
C PRO A 21 4.75 13.76 10.61
N LYS A 22 4.73 13.07 11.75
CA LYS A 22 4.70 11.59 11.82
C LYS A 22 3.42 11.01 11.23
N ASP A 23 2.32 11.74 11.33
CA ASP A 23 1.04 11.41 10.72
C ASP A 23 0.37 12.68 10.16
N ILE A 24 -0.81 12.51 9.57
CA ILE A 24 -1.55 13.58 8.91
C ILE A 24 -2.79 14.02 9.70
N SER A 25 -2.95 13.58 10.96
CA SER A 25 -4.20 13.73 11.71
C SER A 25 -4.59 15.20 11.88
N GLU A 26 -3.63 16.06 12.21
CA GLU A 26 -3.80 17.51 12.35
C GLU A 26 -4.06 18.20 11.01
N GLN A 27 -3.49 17.70 9.92
CA GLN A 27 -3.60 18.31 8.59
C GLN A 27 -4.78 17.78 7.78
N ARG A 28 -5.44 16.69 8.21
CA ARG A 28 -6.49 15.98 7.46
C ARG A 28 -7.58 16.92 6.96
N ALA A 29 -8.18 17.71 7.84
CA ALA A 29 -9.25 18.64 7.49
C ALA A 29 -8.79 19.68 6.46
N SER A 30 -7.59 20.25 6.64
CA SER A 30 -7.03 21.26 5.74
C SER A 30 -6.72 20.69 4.35
N LEU A 31 -6.19 19.46 4.30
CA LEU A 31 -5.92 18.76 3.04
C LEU A 31 -7.21 18.45 2.27
N LEU A 32 -8.27 18.02 2.96
CA LEU A 32 -9.56 17.76 2.34
C LEU A 32 -10.16 19.02 1.73
N LYS A 33 -10.12 20.15 2.46
CA LYS A 33 -10.56 21.45 1.95
C LYS A 33 -9.73 21.90 0.74
N LEU A 34 -8.42 21.70 0.79
CA LEU A 34 -7.53 22.03 -0.33
C LEU A 34 -7.88 21.25 -1.60
N TRP A 35 -8.26 19.97 -1.49
CA TRP A 35 -8.50 19.11 -2.65
C TRP A 35 -9.94 19.12 -3.18
N LEU A 36 -10.92 19.37 -2.31
CA LEU A 36 -12.35 19.30 -2.64
C LEU A 36 -13.07 20.65 -2.55
N GLY A 37 -12.43 21.69 -2.00
CA GLY A 37 -13.08 22.92 -1.58
C GLY A 37 -13.66 22.81 -0.16
N ASP A 38 -14.03 23.96 0.41
CA ASP A 38 -14.42 24.04 1.83
C ASP A 38 -15.65 23.19 2.18
N GLU A 39 -16.72 23.29 1.39
CA GLU A 39 -17.97 22.59 1.67
C GLU A 39 -17.80 21.07 1.59
N ALA A 40 -17.35 20.56 0.44
CA ALA A 40 -17.13 19.14 0.22
C ALA A 40 -16.05 18.56 1.15
N GLY A 41 -15.00 19.33 1.44
CA GLY A 41 -13.96 18.94 2.39
C GLY A 41 -14.50 18.79 3.82
N ASN A 42 -15.34 19.72 4.28
CA ASN A 42 -15.98 19.62 5.59
C ASN A 42 -16.95 18.44 5.68
N VAL A 43 -17.71 18.16 4.62
CA VAL A 43 -18.63 17.01 4.56
C VAL A 43 -17.85 15.70 4.70
N LEU A 44 -16.80 15.52 3.89
CA LEU A 44 -16.00 14.30 3.95
C LEU A 44 -15.27 14.16 5.29
N GLU A 45 -14.73 15.25 5.83
CA GLU A 45 -14.08 15.22 7.14
C GLU A 45 -15.04 14.79 8.25
N LYS A 46 -16.28 15.29 8.22
CA LYS A 46 -17.31 14.86 9.17
C LYS A 46 -17.56 13.35 9.05
N ARG A 47 -17.69 12.82 7.83
CA ARG A 47 -17.88 11.38 7.60
C ARG A 47 -16.72 10.56 8.16
N LEU A 48 -15.48 10.95 7.86
CA LEU A 48 -14.28 10.25 8.33
C LEU A 48 -14.09 10.28 9.85
N ARG A 49 -14.63 11.29 10.56
CA ARG A 49 -14.60 11.32 12.03
C ARG A 49 -15.54 10.31 12.67
N PHE A 50 -16.69 10.05 12.05
CA PHE A 50 -17.74 9.22 12.63
C PHE A 50 -17.73 7.79 12.09
N ASP A 51 -17.08 7.54 10.97
CA ASP A 51 -16.97 6.21 10.39
C ASP A 51 -15.76 5.46 10.96
N GLN A 52 -16.03 4.60 11.95
CA GLN A 52 -15.01 3.78 12.61
C GLN A 52 -14.43 2.69 11.70
N ASN A 53 -15.10 2.37 10.59
CA ASN A 53 -14.66 1.36 9.66
C ASN A 53 -13.58 1.89 8.70
N VAL A 54 -13.35 3.21 8.67
CA VAL A 54 -12.35 3.82 7.79
C VAL A 54 -11.01 3.95 8.51
N VAL A 55 -9.97 3.38 7.91
CA VAL A 55 -8.60 3.41 8.44
C VAL A 55 -7.73 4.27 7.52
N ILE A 56 -7.30 5.44 8.01
CA ILE A 56 -6.39 6.36 7.32
C ILE A 56 -5.08 6.44 8.08
N VAL A 57 -4.02 5.87 7.52
CA VAL A 57 -2.69 5.84 8.15
C VAL A 57 -1.74 6.86 7.51
N SER A 58 -2.03 7.31 6.30
CA SER A 58 -1.15 8.17 5.53
C SER A 58 -1.88 9.20 4.65
N GLY A 59 -1.13 10.21 4.20
CA GLY A 59 -1.57 11.19 3.21
C GLY A 59 -2.08 10.55 1.91
N TYR A 60 -1.49 9.43 1.51
CA TYR A 60 -1.91 8.71 0.32
C TYR A 60 -3.25 8.01 0.52
N ASP A 61 -3.50 7.37 1.67
CA ASP A 61 -4.80 6.79 1.99
C ASP A 61 -5.91 7.87 1.95
N LEU A 62 -5.64 9.05 2.54
CA LEU A 62 -6.57 10.18 2.47
C LEU A 62 -6.83 10.64 1.02
N ARG A 63 -5.77 10.66 0.20
CA ARG A 63 -5.90 11.02 -1.21
C ARG A 63 -6.74 10.01 -1.99
N LEU A 64 -6.55 8.71 -1.74
CA LEU A 64 -7.34 7.66 -2.37
C LEU A 64 -8.82 7.80 -2.02
N VAL A 65 -9.16 8.00 -0.75
CA VAL A 65 -10.56 8.24 -0.34
C VAL A 65 -11.13 9.47 -1.03
N THR A 66 -10.37 10.55 -1.05
CA THR A 66 -10.77 11.80 -1.72
C THR A 66 -11.08 11.57 -3.20
N ASP A 67 -10.21 10.85 -3.92
CA ASP A 67 -10.41 10.55 -5.33
C ASP A 67 -11.53 9.50 -5.57
N LEU A 68 -11.84 8.65 -4.58
CA LEU A 68 -12.99 7.74 -4.63
C LEU A 68 -14.32 8.50 -4.56
N VAL A 69 -14.46 9.41 -3.60
CA VAL A 69 -15.74 10.08 -3.30
C VAL A 69 -15.90 11.44 -3.99
N ARG A 70 -14.89 11.92 -4.72
CA ARG A 70 -14.82 13.27 -5.31
C ARG A 70 -16.12 13.75 -5.96
N ASN A 71 -16.79 12.88 -6.72
CA ASN A 71 -17.99 13.24 -7.47
C ASN A 71 -19.25 13.33 -6.59
N ASN A 72 -19.27 12.65 -5.44
CA ASN A 72 -20.37 12.72 -4.48
C ASN A 72 -19.88 12.49 -3.03
N PRO A 73 -19.21 13.49 -2.42
CA PRO A 73 -18.56 13.35 -1.12
C PRO A 73 -19.52 13.08 0.04
N SER A 74 -20.83 13.30 -0.12
CA SER A 74 -21.84 13.04 0.91
C SER A 74 -22.39 11.61 0.86
N ALA A 75 -22.53 11.02 -0.34
CA ALA A 75 -23.25 9.76 -0.50
C ALA A 75 -22.39 8.58 -0.98
N THR A 76 -21.25 8.81 -1.68
CA THR A 76 -20.42 7.68 -2.15
C THR A 76 -19.90 6.90 -0.94
N PRO A 77 -20.16 5.58 -0.83
CA PRO A 77 -19.66 4.75 0.27
C PRO A 77 -18.14 4.80 0.35
N ILE A 78 -17.61 4.88 1.57
CA ILE A 78 -16.17 4.76 1.82
C ILE A 78 -15.91 3.28 2.09
N PRO A 79 -14.95 2.64 1.40
CA PRO A 79 -14.62 1.25 1.66
C PRO A 79 -14.16 1.02 3.11
N GLU A 80 -14.55 -0.12 3.67
CA GLU A 80 -14.11 -0.55 4.99
C GLU A 80 -12.63 -0.94 4.98
N GLY A 81 -11.91 -0.42 5.97
CA GLY A 81 -10.50 -0.70 6.19
C GLY A 81 -9.58 -0.20 5.08
N ARG A 82 -8.28 -0.32 5.34
CA ARG A 82 -7.25 0.09 4.39
C ARG A 82 -7.21 -0.82 3.16
N ILE A 83 -7.43 -2.13 3.32
CA ILE A 83 -7.45 -3.07 2.19
C ILE A 83 -8.63 -2.84 1.26
N GLY A 84 -9.83 -2.60 1.83
CA GLY A 84 -11.02 -2.27 1.03
C GLY A 84 -10.81 -1.00 0.21
N LEU A 85 -10.15 0.01 0.78
CA LEU A 85 -9.81 1.25 0.08
C LEU A 85 -8.96 0.99 -1.18
N TYR A 86 -7.88 0.23 -1.06
CA TYR A 86 -6.99 -0.01 -2.20
C TYR A 86 -7.65 -0.90 -3.25
N ARG A 87 -8.41 -1.93 -2.82
CA ARG A 87 -9.20 -2.76 -3.75
C ARG A 87 -10.23 -1.92 -4.50
N ALA A 88 -10.94 -1.01 -3.84
CA ALA A 88 -11.94 -0.15 -4.49
C ALA A 88 -11.35 0.79 -5.54
N VAL A 89 -10.13 1.29 -5.31
CA VAL A 89 -9.39 2.08 -6.32
C VAL A 89 -9.07 1.23 -7.55
N LEU A 90 -8.59 0.01 -7.34
CA LEU A 90 -8.27 -0.92 -8.42
C LEU A 90 -9.51 -1.39 -9.19
N CYS A 91 -10.66 -1.53 -8.53
CA CYS A 91 -11.93 -1.86 -9.20
C CYS A 91 -12.38 -0.80 -10.22
N LYS A 92 -11.85 0.42 -10.18
CA LYS A 92 -12.10 1.45 -11.21
C LYS A 92 -11.32 1.20 -12.51
N ALA A 93 -10.34 0.31 -12.50
CA ALA A 93 -9.59 -0.08 -13.69
C ALA A 93 -10.43 -1.09 -14.49
N THR A 94 -11.28 -0.58 -15.37
CA THR A 94 -12.09 -1.39 -16.28
C THR A 94 -11.66 -1.20 -17.73
N ARG A 95 -11.82 -2.26 -18.52
CA ARG A 95 -11.63 -2.24 -19.97
C ARG A 95 -12.81 -1.52 -20.66
N GLY A 96 -12.69 -1.29 -21.96
CA GLY A 96 -13.70 -0.57 -22.74
C GLY A 96 -15.07 -1.28 -22.79
N ASP A 97 -15.11 -2.59 -22.55
CA ASP A 97 -16.31 -3.42 -22.42
C ASP A 97 -16.93 -3.39 -21.01
N GLY A 98 -16.30 -2.69 -20.06
CA GLY A 98 -16.74 -2.61 -18.67
C GLY A 98 -16.21 -3.71 -17.75
N GLU A 99 -15.53 -4.73 -18.31
CA GLU A 99 -14.97 -5.81 -17.49
C GLU A 99 -13.77 -5.32 -16.66
N PRO A 100 -13.57 -5.86 -15.44
CA PRO A 100 -12.39 -5.55 -14.64
C PRO A 100 -11.09 -5.88 -15.38
N LEU A 101 -10.09 -5.02 -15.24
CA LEU A 101 -8.75 -5.28 -15.77
C LEU A 101 -8.12 -6.45 -15.01
N ASP A 102 -7.46 -7.37 -15.72
CA ASP A 102 -6.62 -8.38 -15.07
C ASP A 102 -5.37 -7.72 -14.46
N LEU A 103 -5.26 -7.78 -13.14
CA LEU A 103 -4.17 -7.17 -12.38
C LEU A 103 -3.07 -8.17 -12.01
N LEU A 104 -3.19 -9.46 -12.36
CA LEU A 104 -2.17 -10.46 -12.07
C LEU A 104 -0.78 -10.04 -12.60
N PRO A 105 -0.61 -9.57 -13.85
CA PRO A 105 0.71 -9.14 -14.34
C PRO A 105 1.28 -7.96 -13.54
N LEU A 106 0.43 -6.98 -13.18
CA LEU A 106 0.86 -5.81 -12.40
C LEU A 106 1.27 -6.19 -10.97
N ARG A 107 0.55 -7.13 -10.35
CA ARG A 107 0.85 -7.67 -9.01
C ARG A 107 2.20 -8.41 -8.99
N GLN A 108 2.47 -9.23 -10.00
CA GLN A 108 3.75 -9.92 -10.16
C GLN A 108 4.90 -8.93 -10.41
N LEU A 109 4.69 -7.92 -11.27
CA LEU A 109 5.67 -6.86 -11.51
C LEU A 109 5.97 -6.06 -10.24
N ALA A 110 4.97 -5.80 -9.39
CA ALA A 110 5.17 -5.11 -8.12
C ALA A 110 6.10 -5.88 -7.18
N VAL A 111 5.95 -7.22 -7.09
CA VAL A 111 6.87 -8.09 -6.32
C VAL A 111 8.29 -7.97 -6.86
N GLN A 112 8.46 -8.11 -8.17
CA GLN A 112 9.78 -8.04 -8.81
C GLN A 112 10.45 -6.68 -8.56
N MET A 113 9.73 -5.58 -8.78
CA MET A 113 10.26 -4.24 -8.59
C MET A 113 10.68 -3.97 -7.14
N ILE A 114 9.93 -4.47 -6.15
CA ILE A 114 10.29 -4.36 -4.74
C ILE A 114 11.55 -5.19 -4.45
N ALA A 115 11.59 -6.46 -4.88
CA ALA A 115 12.73 -7.35 -4.68
C ALA A 115 14.03 -6.79 -5.29
N GLU A 116 13.92 -6.13 -6.45
CA GLU A 116 15.05 -5.52 -7.16
C GLU A 116 15.34 -4.08 -6.71
N GLY A 117 14.53 -3.49 -5.81
CA GLY A 117 14.68 -2.11 -5.35
C GLY A 117 14.45 -1.05 -6.46
N ARG A 118 13.73 -1.40 -7.54
CA ARG A 118 13.45 -0.50 -8.66
C ARG A 118 12.17 0.30 -8.45
N ARG A 119 12.17 1.57 -8.87
CA ARG A 119 10.97 2.43 -8.87
C ARG A 119 10.29 2.57 -10.23
N ALA A 120 11.02 2.30 -11.31
CA ALA A 120 10.52 2.40 -12.67
C ALA A 120 10.65 1.06 -13.41
N PHE A 121 9.73 0.85 -14.33
CA PHE A 121 9.72 -0.26 -15.29
C PHE A 121 9.63 0.28 -16.71
N SER A 122 10.14 -0.49 -17.66
CA SER A 122 10.24 -0.14 -19.07
C SER A 122 8.86 -0.10 -19.75
N LEU A 123 8.80 0.48 -20.96
CA LEU A 123 7.60 0.40 -21.79
C LEU A 123 7.27 -1.05 -22.15
N ASP A 124 8.28 -1.88 -22.40
CA ASP A 124 8.11 -3.30 -22.75
C ASP A 124 7.52 -4.09 -21.59
N GLU A 125 8.01 -3.88 -20.37
CA GLU A 125 7.37 -4.40 -19.15
C GLU A 125 5.92 -3.89 -19.00
N GLY A 126 5.65 -2.66 -19.46
CA GLY A 126 4.30 -2.11 -19.54
C GLY A 126 3.40 -2.79 -20.57
N LEU A 127 3.94 -3.26 -21.71
CA LEU A 127 3.21 -4.02 -22.71
C LEU A 127 2.84 -5.42 -22.21
N VAL A 128 3.69 -6.01 -21.35
CA VAL A 128 3.42 -7.30 -20.68
C VAL A 128 2.21 -7.22 -19.74
N LEU A 129 1.80 -6.02 -19.30
CA LEU A 129 0.55 -5.83 -18.55
C LEU A 129 -0.71 -6.08 -19.39
N GLY A 130 -0.58 -6.20 -20.71
CA GLY A 130 -1.68 -6.31 -21.66
C GLY A 130 -1.96 -5.01 -22.42
N GLU A 131 -2.58 -5.16 -23.59
CA GLU A 131 -2.89 -4.05 -24.49
C GLU A 131 -3.82 -3.03 -23.80
N GLY A 132 -3.39 -1.77 -23.76
CA GLY A 132 -4.13 -0.67 -23.14
C GLY A 132 -4.15 -0.68 -21.60
N SER A 133 -3.65 -1.72 -20.93
CA SER A 133 -3.63 -1.83 -19.47
C SER A 133 -2.88 -0.67 -18.81
N ALA A 134 -1.68 -0.36 -19.29
CA ALA A 134 -0.89 0.74 -18.76
C ALA A 134 -1.60 2.10 -18.92
N GLU A 135 -2.28 2.31 -20.04
CA GLU A 135 -3.05 3.53 -20.27
C GLU A 135 -4.23 3.63 -19.30
N ILE A 136 -5.03 2.58 -19.15
CA ILE A 136 -6.15 2.51 -18.20
C ILE A 136 -5.67 2.81 -16.78
N LEU A 137 -4.60 2.16 -16.34
CA LEU A 137 -4.03 2.33 -15.00
C LEU A 137 -3.46 3.74 -14.76
N SER A 138 -3.14 4.47 -15.83
CA SER A 138 -2.61 5.84 -15.75
C SER A 138 -3.69 6.94 -15.72
N ARG A 139 -4.93 6.62 -16.09
CA ARG A 139 -6.05 7.56 -16.20
C ARG A 139 -6.33 8.25 -14.85
N ASP A 140 -6.89 9.45 -14.94
CA ASP A 140 -7.12 10.31 -13.77
C ASP A 140 -8.10 9.76 -12.73
N ASN A 141 -8.97 8.84 -13.11
CA ASN A 141 -9.91 8.18 -12.20
C ASN A 141 -9.32 6.94 -11.51
N VAL A 142 -8.17 6.42 -11.96
CA VAL A 142 -7.50 5.22 -11.43
C VAL A 142 -6.15 5.57 -10.79
N ARG A 143 -5.27 6.27 -11.52
CA ARG A 143 -4.01 6.86 -11.04
C ARG A 143 -3.08 5.89 -10.30
N VAL A 144 -2.96 4.65 -10.78
CA VAL A 144 -2.08 3.63 -10.18
C VAL A 144 -0.64 3.79 -10.66
N ILE A 145 -0.46 4.02 -11.96
CA ILE A 145 0.85 4.26 -12.57
C ILE A 145 0.90 5.62 -13.27
N ARG A 146 2.10 6.06 -13.64
CA ARG A 146 2.31 7.23 -14.51
C ARG A 146 3.53 7.02 -15.41
N LYS A 147 3.52 7.71 -16.55
CA LYS A 147 4.66 7.74 -17.47
C LYS A 147 5.65 8.79 -16.99
N VAL A 148 6.93 8.44 -16.94
CA VAL A 148 8.06 9.35 -16.65
C VAL A 148 9.09 9.18 -17.74
N GLY A 149 9.16 10.14 -18.65
CA GLY A 149 10.02 10.04 -19.84
C GLY A 149 9.69 8.79 -20.68
N ARG A 150 10.64 7.86 -20.75
CA ARG A 150 10.53 6.59 -21.50
C ARG A 150 10.27 5.37 -20.61
N SER A 151 9.82 5.58 -19.38
CA SER A 151 9.48 4.51 -18.44
C SER A 151 8.11 4.77 -17.80
N TRP A 152 7.63 3.76 -17.09
CA TRP A 152 6.49 3.83 -16.20
C TRP A 152 6.95 3.69 -14.76
N GLU A 153 6.17 4.24 -13.84
CA GLU A 153 6.34 4.02 -12.41
C GLU A 153 4.99 3.97 -11.71
N PHE A 154 4.95 3.30 -10.56
CA PHE A 154 3.83 3.44 -9.64
C PHE A 154 3.76 4.88 -9.15
N ARG A 155 2.54 5.44 -9.08
CA ARG A 155 2.37 6.79 -8.53
C ARG A 155 2.74 6.89 -7.06
N HIS A 156 2.65 5.78 -6.33
CA HIS A 156 3.03 5.72 -4.93
C HIS A 156 3.53 4.34 -4.54
N ASP A 157 4.58 4.30 -3.71
CA ASP A 157 5.21 3.07 -3.21
C ASP A 157 4.23 2.20 -2.37
N GLN A 158 3.18 2.80 -1.81
CA GLN A 158 2.18 2.08 -1.01
C GLN A 158 1.25 1.25 -1.89
N MET A 159 0.82 1.77 -3.05
CA MET A 159 0.04 0.98 -4.01
C MET A 159 0.85 -0.17 -4.57
N ARG A 160 2.15 0.07 -4.85
CA ARG A 160 3.09 -0.99 -5.24
C ARG A 160 3.20 -2.07 -4.17
N ALA A 161 3.42 -1.69 -2.91
CA ALA A 161 3.52 -2.62 -1.80
C ALA A 161 2.23 -3.40 -1.55
N PHE A 162 1.07 -2.74 -1.68
CA PHE A 162 -0.23 -3.39 -1.61
C PHE A 162 -0.40 -4.45 -2.72
N LEU A 163 -0.08 -4.11 -3.96
CA LEU A 163 -0.15 -5.06 -5.08
C LEU A 163 0.81 -6.24 -4.91
N ALA A 164 2.02 -5.98 -4.40
CA ALA A 164 2.97 -7.03 -4.07
C ALA A 164 2.46 -7.95 -2.95
N ALA A 165 1.86 -7.39 -1.90
CA ALA A 165 1.23 -8.14 -0.82
C ALA A 165 0.07 -9.02 -1.34
N CYS A 166 -0.80 -8.47 -2.19
CA CYS A 166 -1.82 -9.25 -2.89
C CYS A 166 -1.21 -10.35 -3.76
N SER A 167 -0.09 -10.12 -4.45
CA SER A 167 0.55 -11.20 -5.20
C SER A 167 1.07 -12.31 -4.30
N LEU A 168 1.67 -11.95 -3.17
CA LEU A 168 2.21 -12.91 -2.22
C LEU A 168 1.12 -13.71 -1.51
N ALA A 169 -0.03 -13.11 -1.20
CA ALA A 169 -1.12 -13.75 -0.48
C ALA A 169 -2.13 -14.45 -1.41
N ASP A 170 -2.64 -13.75 -2.42
CA ASP A 170 -3.77 -14.21 -3.23
C ASP A 170 -3.31 -15.14 -4.37
N ASP A 171 -2.09 -14.96 -4.90
CA ASP A 171 -1.58 -15.77 -6.02
C ASP A 171 -0.83 -17.02 -5.54
N THR A 172 -0.70 -17.24 -4.23
CA THR A 172 -0.12 -18.48 -3.67
C THR A 172 -1.20 -19.33 -3.03
N PRO A 173 -1.39 -20.59 -3.46
CA PRO A 173 -2.48 -21.41 -2.93
C PRO A 173 -2.22 -21.93 -1.50
N THR A 174 -0.97 -21.83 -1.01
CA THR A 174 -0.63 -22.27 0.35
C THR A 174 0.35 -21.32 1.03
N LEU A 175 0.28 -21.23 2.36
CA LEU A 175 1.25 -20.46 3.15
C LEU A 175 2.69 -20.97 2.98
N LYS A 176 2.89 -22.26 2.72
CA LYS A 176 4.20 -22.83 2.42
C LYS A 176 4.80 -22.17 1.17
N GLN A 177 4.02 -22.00 0.11
CA GLN A 177 4.47 -21.34 -1.10
C GLN A 177 4.67 -19.84 -0.91
N LEU A 178 3.84 -19.19 -0.09
CA LEU A 178 4.06 -17.80 0.31
C LEU A 178 5.43 -17.63 0.97
N ILE A 179 5.76 -18.48 1.95
CA ILE A 179 7.05 -18.46 2.66
C ILE A 179 8.21 -18.67 1.68
N VAL A 180 8.10 -19.66 0.79
CA VAL A 180 9.12 -19.92 -0.24
C VAL A 180 9.32 -18.68 -1.11
N ARG A 181 8.26 -18.04 -1.60
CA ARG A 181 8.37 -16.82 -2.41
C ARG A 181 9.01 -15.66 -1.63
N ILE A 182 8.67 -15.49 -0.36
CA ILE A 182 9.31 -14.48 0.52
C ILE A 182 10.82 -14.69 0.58
N GLU A 183 11.26 -15.94 0.79
CA GLU A 183 12.66 -16.31 0.91
C GLU A 183 13.41 -16.18 -0.43
N GLU A 184 12.83 -16.69 -1.52
CA GLU A 184 13.41 -16.63 -2.87
C GLU A 184 13.61 -15.20 -3.35
N ASN A 185 12.65 -14.31 -3.08
CA ASN A 185 12.75 -12.89 -3.42
C ASN A 185 13.55 -12.08 -2.38
N ARG A 186 14.12 -12.73 -1.36
CA ARG A 186 14.93 -12.10 -0.30
C ARG A 186 14.21 -10.92 0.37
N MET A 187 12.91 -11.05 0.59
CA MET A 187 12.07 -9.93 1.06
C MET A 187 12.46 -9.42 2.46
N PHE A 188 13.14 -10.23 3.28
CA PHE A 188 13.69 -9.79 4.57
C PHE A 188 14.96 -8.92 4.45
N ARG A 189 15.56 -8.82 3.25
CA ARG A 189 16.74 -8.00 2.96
C ARG A 189 16.39 -6.69 2.24
N LEU A 190 15.11 -6.40 2.06
CA LEU A 190 14.66 -5.12 1.53
C LEU A 190 15.05 -3.97 2.46
N ARG A 191 15.00 -2.75 1.94
CA ARG A 191 15.11 -1.55 2.76
C ARG A 191 14.01 -1.55 3.83
N ARG A 192 14.33 -1.00 5.00
CA ARG A 192 13.43 -1.01 6.16
C ARG A 192 12.03 -0.51 5.82
N ASP A 193 11.92 0.60 5.11
CA ASP A 193 10.64 1.20 4.74
C ASP A 193 9.82 0.34 3.79
N ASP A 194 10.47 -0.28 2.79
CA ASP A 194 9.80 -1.20 1.88
C ASP A 194 9.27 -2.42 2.67
N GLN A 195 10.03 -2.92 3.66
CA GLN A 195 9.55 -3.97 4.56
C GLN A 195 8.37 -3.51 5.42
N GLU A 196 8.46 -2.35 6.07
CA GLU A 196 7.40 -1.85 6.95
C GLU A 196 6.07 -1.71 6.21
N VAL A 197 6.11 -1.17 4.99
CA VAL A 197 4.92 -1.01 4.15
C VAL A 197 4.43 -2.37 3.61
N LEU A 198 5.33 -3.21 3.07
CA LEU A 198 4.97 -4.53 2.53
C LEU A 198 4.37 -5.44 3.60
N TRP A 199 5.00 -5.55 4.76
CA TRP A 199 4.54 -6.40 5.85
C TRP A 199 3.24 -5.91 6.46
N GLY A 200 3.04 -4.59 6.55
CA GLY A 200 1.75 -4.02 6.93
C GLY A 200 0.62 -4.49 6.01
N PHE A 201 0.78 -4.33 4.70
CA PHE A 201 -0.24 -4.79 3.75
C PHE A 201 -0.39 -6.31 3.71
N LEU A 202 0.72 -7.06 3.78
CA LEU A 202 0.66 -8.52 3.75
C LEU A 202 -0.14 -9.06 4.95
N ALA A 203 0.18 -8.61 6.16
CA ALA A 203 -0.56 -9.00 7.35
C ALA A 203 -2.06 -8.68 7.22
N ASP A 204 -2.39 -7.51 6.67
CA ASP A 204 -3.77 -7.08 6.48
C ASP A 204 -4.51 -7.83 5.35
N VAL A 205 -3.83 -8.43 4.36
CA VAL A 205 -4.48 -9.22 3.30
C VAL A 205 -4.74 -10.66 3.74
N LEU A 206 -3.91 -11.22 4.62
CA LEU A 206 -4.04 -12.60 5.08
C LEU A 206 -5.32 -12.83 5.89
N ASN A 207 -5.82 -14.07 5.83
CA ASN A 207 -6.87 -14.53 6.76
C ASN A 207 -6.28 -14.86 8.14
N ASP A 208 -7.15 -15.01 9.14
CA ASP A 208 -6.73 -15.18 10.53
C ASP A 208 -5.83 -16.41 10.77
N LYS A 209 -6.11 -17.52 10.06
CA LYS A 209 -5.31 -18.76 10.16
C LYS A 209 -3.90 -18.55 9.60
N ASP A 210 -3.79 -17.87 8.47
CA ASP A 210 -2.51 -17.58 7.85
C ASP A 210 -1.70 -16.57 8.67
N VAL A 211 -2.35 -15.59 9.30
CA VAL A 211 -1.72 -14.69 10.28
C VAL A 211 -1.10 -15.48 11.44
N GLN A 212 -1.86 -16.39 12.07
CA GLN A 212 -1.37 -17.22 13.18
C GLN A 212 -0.20 -18.12 12.75
N THR A 213 -0.30 -18.72 11.56
CA THR A 213 0.71 -19.66 11.09
C THR A 213 1.99 -18.94 10.67
N LEU A 214 1.86 -17.80 9.97
CA LEU A 214 3.01 -16.97 9.59
C LEU A 214 3.68 -16.35 10.82
N TRP A 215 2.92 -16.05 11.87
CA TRP A 215 3.46 -15.62 13.16
C TRP A 215 4.39 -16.67 13.76
N VAL A 216 3.99 -17.95 13.80
CA VAL A 216 4.85 -19.03 14.30
C VAL A 216 6.13 -19.16 13.46
N TYR A 217 6.04 -19.00 12.14
CA TYR A 217 7.22 -18.95 11.27
C TYR A 217 8.13 -17.75 11.59
N ALA A 218 7.56 -16.57 11.79
CA ALA A 218 8.32 -15.35 12.07
C ALA A 218 9.06 -15.42 13.42
N GLN A 219 8.55 -16.19 14.38
CA GLN A 219 9.20 -16.38 15.69
C GLN A 219 10.49 -17.20 15.65
N ARG A 220 10.77 -17.92 14.54
CA ARG A 220 11.99 -18.74 14.42
C ARG A 220 13.27 -17.93 14.20
N ASP A 221 13.13 -16.69 13.71
CA ASP A 221 14.25 -15.76 13.57
C ASP A 221 13.77 -14.33 13.86
N PRO A 222 13.65 -13.94 15.15
CA PRO A 222 13.14 -12.62 15.52
C PRO A 222 14.06 -11.47 15.08
N GLY A 223 15.36 -11.73 14.91
CA GLY A 223 16.33 -10.72 14.51
C GLY A 223 16.11 -10.26 13.07
N GLU A 224 15.93 -11.21 12.15
CA GLU A 224 15.66 -10.90 10.75
C GLU A 224 14.17 -10.52 10.52
N ARG A 225 13.23 -11.09 11.30
CA ARG A 225 11.78 -11.03 10.99
C ARG A 225 10.98 -10.10 11.90
N GLY A 226 11.64 -9.26 12.70
CA GLY A 226 10.99 -8.38 13.68
C GLY A 226 9.92 -7.44 13.10
N LEU A 227 10.14 -6.90 11.89
CA LEU A 227 9.14 -6.04 11.24
C LEU A 227 7.88 -6.81 10.82
N LEU A 228 8.05 -8.05 10.33
CA LEU A 228 6.94 -8.95 10.01
C LEU A 228 6.16 -9.31 11.28
N GLN A 229 6.86 -9.64 12.38
CA GLN A 229 6.21 -9.88 13.67
C GLN A 229 5.39 -8.67 14.12
N GLY A 230 5.96 -7.47 14.06
CA GLY A 230 5.26 -6.24 14.42
C GLY A 230 3.99 -6.01 13.58
N ALA A 231 4.04 -6.29 12.28
CA ALA A 231 2.86 -6.20 11.41
C ALA A 231 1.79 -7.23 11.79
N LEU A 232 2.17 -8.50 11.94
CA LEU A 232 1.24 -9.58 12.31
C LEU A 232 0.59 -9.35 13.68
N GLN A 233 1.35 -8.87 14.66
CA GLN A 233 0.81 -8.54 15.99
C GLN A 233 -0.22 -7.42 15.90
N ARG A 234 0.06 -6.33 15.16
CA ARG A 234 -0.91 -5.24 14.98
C ARG A 234 -2.21 -5.72 14.34
N THR A 235 -2.12 -6.51 13.28
CA THR A 235 -3.32 -7.07 12.62
C THR A 235 -4.07 -8.02 13.57
N ALA A 236 -3.35 -8.84 14.33
CA ALA A 236 -3.96 -9.72 15.32
C ALA A 236 -4.69 -8.95 16.43
N ASP A 237 -4.09 -7.88 16.96
CA ASP A 237 -4.71 -7.03 17.98
C ASP A 237 -6.00 -6.38 17.44
N GLN A 238 -5.96 -5.86 16.21
CA GLN A 238 -7.11 -5.25 15.55
C GLN A 238 -8.26 -6.24 15.33
N ARG A 239 -7.93 -7.47 14.93
CA ARG A 239 -8.92 -8.53 14.63
C ARG A 239 -9.23 -9.43 15.82
N LYS A 240 -8.61 -9.19 16.98
CA LYS A 240 -8.71 -10.01 18.19
C LYS A 240 -8.30 -11.47 17.97
N ILE A 241 -7.29 -11.70 17.12
CA ILE A 241 -6.71 -13.02 16.87
C ILE A 241 -5.75 -13.36 18.01
N GLN A 242 -5.90 -14.55 18.59
CA GLN A 242 -4.93 -15.02 19.59
C GLN A 242 -3.67 -15.54 18.90
N LEU A 243 -2.53 -14.90 19.17
CA LEU A 243 -1.22 -15.34 18.72
C LEU A 243 -0.52 -16.15 19.80
N LEU A 244 -0.22 -17.41 19.51
CA LEU A 244 0.53 -18.28 20.40
C LEU A 244 2.03 -17.98 20.23
N ARG A 245 2.74 -17.79 21.34
CA ARG A 245 4.20 -17.82 21.33
C ARG A 245 4.66 -19.27 21.38
N PRO A 246 5.59 -19.71 20.52
CA PRO A 246 6.20 -21.02 20.68
C PRO A 246 6.79 -21.12 22.09
N ILE A 247 6.49 -22.21 22.80
CA ILE A 247 7.17 -22.52 24.06
C ILE A 247 8.63 -22.76 23.68
N ALA A 248 9.55 -22.03 24.31
CA ALA A 248 10.98 -22.27 24.14
C ALA A 248 11.29 -23.73 24.51
N GLY A 249 11.68 -24.51 23.52
CA GLY A 249 12.19 -25.87 23.70
C GLY A 249 13.68 -25.87 23.96
#